data_AF-A0AA96CVI9-F1
#
_entry.id   AF-A0AA96CVI9-F1
#
_cell.length_a   1.000
_cell.length_b   1.000
_cell.length_c   1.000
_cell.angle_alpha   90.00
_cell.angle_beta   90.00
_cell.angle_gamma   90.00
#
_symmetry.space_group_name_H-M   'P 1'
#
loop_
_entity.id
_entity.type
_entity.pdbx_description
1 polymer ?
#
loop_
_entity_poly.entity_id
_entity_poly.type
_entity_poly.pdbx_seq_one_letter_code
_entity_poly.pdbx_strand_id
1 'polypeptide(L)'
;MLLTAEQEEIINSSLDSFKINAVAGSGKTTTLLEYAKKNSNLKILYLAYNKSLQIALNEKLKDYHLPNLHISTIHSLAYNKTEAYKYKLTPELKTNILEKLIINYEFQDNKKSYYPSLEYTTILKNLINFYCNSNLIELDLKLLEEFKKQNDFGVKILDILNKKRKNY
;
A
#
# COMPACT_ATOMS: atom_id res chain seq x y z
N MET A 1 23.15 -23.20 23.63
CA MET A 1 23.10 -21.84 24.22
C MET A 1 22.27 -21.94 25.49
N LEU A 2 22.66 -21.26 26.58
CA LEU A 2 21.88 -21.25 27.82
C LEU A 2 20.83 -20.13 27.73
N LEU A 3 19.55 -20.47 27.90
CA LEU A 3 18.44 -19.50 27.91
C LEU A 3 18.18 -19.02 29.34
N THR A 4 17.70 -17.78 29.50
CA THR A 4 17.21 -17.31 30.80
C THR A 4 15.81 -17.85 31.07
N ALA A 5 15.39 -17.90 32.33
CA ALA A 5 14.03 -18.32 32.71
C ALA A 5 12.94 -17.52 31.97
N GLU A 6 13.13 -16.20 31.83
CA GLU A 6 12.21 -15.32 31.08
C GLU A 6 12.14 -15.67 29.59
N GLN A 7 13.28 -16.01 28.97
CA GLN A 7 13.32 -16.43 27.58
C GLN A 7 12.64 -17.79 27.40
N GLU A 8 12.86 -18.73 28.31
CA GLU A 8 12.17 -20.01 28.31
C GLU A 8 10.66 -19.84 28.48
N GLU A 9 10.19 -18.96 29.37
CA GLU A 9 8.77 -18.66 29.53
C GLU A 9 8.16 -18.15 28.21
N ILE A 10 8.82 -17.20 27.53
CA ILE A 10 8.40 -16.70 26.23
C ILE A 10 8.35 -17.83 25.18
N ILE A 11 9.38 -18.67 25.12
CA ILE A 11 9.51 -19.77 24.16
C ILE A 11 8.44 -20.85 24.40
N ASN A 12 8.05 -21.06 25.65
CA ASN A 12 7.05 -22.05 26.07
C ASN A 12 5.62 -21.50 26.14
N SER A 13 5.42 -20.21 25.87
CA SER A 13 4.11 -19.56 25.98
C SER A 13 3.08 -20.24 25.08
N SER A 14 1.91 -20.55 25.65
CA SER A 14 0.72 -21.04 24.95
C SER A 14 -0.32 -19.95 24.70
N LEU A 15 0.01 -18.69 24.99
CA LEU A 15 -0.90 -17.56 24.80
C LEU A 15 -1.09 -17.24 23.31
N ASP A 16 -2.34 -17.01 22.89
CA ASP A 16 -2.66 -16.63 21.51
C ASP A 16 -2.05 -15.28 21.09
N SER A 17 -1.94 -14.34 22.05
CA SER A 17 -1.34 -13.03 21.83
C SER A 17 -0.73 -12.50 23.12
N PHE A 18 0.51 -12.04 23.03
CA PHE A 18 1.22 -11.50 24.19
C PHE A 18 2.28 -10.48 23.76
N LYS A 19 2.71 -9.65 24.71
CA LYS A 19 3.72 -8.60 24.51
C LYS A 19 4.95 -8.92 25.35
N ILE A 20 6.13 -8.81 24.74
CA ILE A 20 7.41 -8.96 25.41
C ILE A 20 8.01 -7.58 25.64
N ASN A 21 8.25 -7.22 26.90
CA ASN A 21 9.04 -6.04 27.24
C ASN A 21 10.52 -6.42 27.22
N ALA A 22 11.32 -5.74 26.41
CA ALA A 22 12.71 -6.15 26.21
C ALA A 22 13.65 -4.97 25.98
N VAL A 23 14.63 -4.82 26.87
CA VAL A 23 15.68 -3.78 26.80
C VAL A 23 16.74 -4.09 25.74
N ALA A 24 17.57 -3.11 25.37
CA ALA A 24 18.69 -3.35 24.46
C ALA A 24 19.61 -4.47 25.02
N GLY A 25 20.09 -5.35 24.15
CA GLY A 25 20.96 -6.47 24.55
C GLY A 25 20.27 -7.68 25.18
N SER A 26 18.95 -7.64 25.46
CA SER A 26 18.22 -8.74 26.13
C SER A 26 18.02 -10.02 25.30
N GLY A 27 18.63 -10.13 24.12
CA GLY A 27 18.51 -11.32 23.27
C GLY A 27 17.19 -11.44 22.47
N LYS A 28 16.39 -10.37 22.31
CA LYS A 28 15.10 -10.35 21.58
C LYS A 28 15.07 -11.24 20.33
N THR A 29 16.00 -11.02 19.42
CA THR A 29 16.08 -11.76 18.16
C THR A 29 16.31 -13.25 18.41
N THR A 30 17.24 -13.59 19.30
CA THR A 30 17.54 -14.98 19.64
C THR A 30 16.33 -15.66 20.25
N THR A 31 15.62 -15.01 21.18
CA THR A 31 14.40 -15.54 21.79
C THR A 31 13.33 -15.88 20.74
N LEU A 32 13.11 -15.00 19.75
CA LEU A 32 12.13 -15.24 18.69
C LEU A 32 12.56 -16.35 17.71
N LEU A 33 13.86 -16.50 17.45
CA LEU A 33 14.37 -17.61 16.62
C LEU A 33 14.24 -18.95 17.34
N GLU A 34 14.55 -19.01 18.65
CA GLU A 34 14.35 -20.21 19.47
C GLU A 34 12.86 -20.56 19.64
N TYR A 35 11.99 -19.54 19.74
CA TYR A 35 10.53 -19.76 19.69
C TYR A 35 10.12 -20.44 18.38
N ALA A 36 10.61 -19.93 17.24
CA ALA A 36 10.29 -20.51 15.93
C ALA A 36 10.85 -21.93 15.76
N LYS A 37 12.01 -22.20 16.33
CA LYS A 37 12.67 -23.52 16.34
C LYS A 37 11.88 -24.55 17.14
N LYS A 38 11.44 -24.19 18.35
CA LYS A 38 10.63 -25.05 19.20
C LYS A 38 9.27 -25.35 18.55
N ASN A 39 8.68 -24.36 17.90
CA ASN A 39 7.37 -24.46 17.26
C ASN A 39 7.50 -24.73 15.75
N SER A 40 8.35 -25.71 15.38
CA SER A 40 8.67 -26.05 13.98
C SER A 40 7.45 -26.54 13.18
N ASN A 41 6.40 -26.97 13.86
CA ASN A 41 5.11 -27.35 13.30
C ASN A 41 4.26 -26.15 12.85
N LEU A 42 4.54 -24.93 13.31
CA LEU A 42 3.80 -23.72 12.97
C LEU A 42 4.41 -23.02 11.76
N LYS A 43 3.56 -22.43 10.91
CA LYS A 43 3.99 -21.47 9.88
C LYS A 43 4.07 -20.08 10.49
N ILE A 44 5.27 -19.52 10.58
CA ILE A 44 5.53 -18.28 11.32
C ILE A 44 5.95 -17.16 10.36
N LEU A 45 5.35 -15.99 10.54
CA LEU A 45 5.72 -14.76 9.86
C LEU A 45 6.40 -13.81 10.84
N TYR A 46 7.69 -13.53 10.63
CA TYR A 46 8.41 -12.48 11.32
C TYR A 46 8.30 -11.16 10.54
N LEU A 47 7.72 -10.14 11.17
CA LEU A 47 7.63 -8.78 10.62
C LEU A 47 8.79 -7.91 11.12
N ALA A 48 9.81 -7.75 10.28
CA ALA A 48 10.92 -6.86 10.55
C ALA A 48 10.53 -5.40 10.30
N TYR A 49 10.97 -4.50 11.18
CA TYR A 49 10.70 -3.07 11.08
C TYR A 49 11.31 -2.44 9.80
N ASN A 50 12.51 -2.85 9.41
CA ASN A 50 13.21 -2.30 8.26
C ASN A 50 13.98 -3.38 7.47
N LYS A 51 14.46 -3.00 6.28
CA LYS A 51 15.16 -3.90 5.36
C LYS A 51 16.47 -4.42 5.94
N SER A 52 17.24 -3.58 6.63
CA SER A 52 18.51 -3.96 7.24
C SER A 52 18.33 -5.06 8.29
N LEU A 53 17.31 -4.95 9.15
CA LEU A 53 16.95 -5.99 10.11
C LEU A 53 16.50 -7.27 9.41
N GLN A 54 15.68 -7.17 8.36
CA GLN A 54 15.28 -8.33 7.58
C GLN A 54 16.50 -9.08 7.01
N ILE A 55 17.47 -8.36 6.44
CA ILE A 55 18.69 -8.95 5.89
C ILE A 55 19.50 -9.63 7.00
N ALA A 56 19.74 -8.94 8.11
CA ALA A 56 20.49 -9.51 9.24
C ALA A 56 19.84 -10.78 9.82
N LEU A 57 18.50 -10.84 9.86
CA LEU A 57 17.78 -12.02 10.30
C LEU A 57 17.85 -13.17 9.29
N ASN A 58 17.76 -12.88 7.99
CA ASN A 58 17.90 -13.89 6.95
C ASN A 58 19.30 -14.52 6.94
N GLU A 59 20.35 -13.75 7.23
CA GLU A 59 21.70 -14.30 7.40
C GLU A 59 21.75 -15.27 8.58
N LYS A 60 21.19 -14.89 9.74
CA LYS A 60 21.11 -15.80 10.91
C LYS A 60 20.28 -17.05 10.63
N LEU A 61 19.26 -16.96 9.78
CA LEU A 61 18.42 -18.11 9.44
C LEU A 61 19.17 -19.23 8.71
N LYS A 62 20.23 -18.89 7.96
CA LYS A 62 21.08 -19.88 7.28
C LYS A 62 21.70 -20.86 8.28
N ASP A 63 22.06 -20.37 9.47
CA ASP A 63 22.63 -21.21 10.52
C ASP A 63 21.54 -22.01 11.26
N TYR A 64 20.38 -21.39 11.51
CA TYR A 64 19.31 -21.99 12.32
C TYR A 64 18.49 -23.07 11.59
N HIS A 65 18.51 -23.11 10.26
CA HIS A 65 17.75 -24.08 9.44
C HIS A 65 16.26 -24.15 9.81
N LEU A 66 15.56 -23.01 9.76
CA LEU A 66 14.14 -22.88 10.13
C LEU A 66 13.24 -22.71 8.89
N PRO A 67 12.82 -23.80 8.21
CA PRO A 67 11.99 -23.71 7.01
C PRO A 67 10.58 -23.18 7.28
N ASN A 68 10.16 -23.19 8.55
CA ASN A 68 8.84 -22.76 8.99
C ASN A 68 8.76 -21.25 9.28
N LEU A 69 9.89 -20.53 9.25
CA LEU A 69 9.97 -19.10 9.51
C LEU A 69 10.13 -18.29 8.21
N HIS A 70 9.16 -17.44 7.91
CA HIS A 70 9.26 -16.46 6.84
C HIS A 70 9.51 -15.07 7.40
N ILE A 71 10.50 -14.35 6.88
CA ILE A 71 10.85 -13.00 7.33
C ILE A 71 10.53 -11.98 6.26
N SER A 72 9.62 -11.06 6.57
CA SER A 72 9.23 -9.96 5.69
C SER A 72 9.27 -8.63 6.43
N THR A 73 9.37 -7.53 5.68
CA THR A 73 8.99 -6.23 6.22
C THR A 73 7.50 -6.00 5.96
N ILE A 74 6.86 -5.11 6.71
CA ILE A 74 5.44 -4.75 6.48
C ILE A 74 5.25 -4.27 5.03
N HIS A 75 6.16 -3.42 4.54
CA HIS A 75 6.12 -2.91 3.16
C HIS A 75 6.31 -4.00 2.12
N SER A 76 7.26 -4.93 2.31
CA SER A 76 7.47 -6.05 1.37
C SER A 76 6.27 -6.99 1.35
N LEU A 77 5.64 -7.23 2.51
CA LEU A 77 4.43 -8.03 2.60
C LEU A 77 3.28 -7.37 1.82
N ALA A 78 3.06 -6.06 2.04
CA ALA A 78 2.04 -5.30 1.32
C ALA A 78 2.30 -5.29 -0.19
N TYR A 79 3.53 -5.01 -0.62
CA TYR A 79 3.94 -4.96 -2.02
C TYR A 79 3.66 -6.27 -2.78
N ASN A 80 3.90 -7.42 -2.12
CA ASN A 80 3.56 -8.72 -2.66
C ASN A 80 2.04 -8.95 -2.67
N LYS A 81 1.33 -8.60 -1.58
CA LYS A 81 -0.12 -8.81 -1.45
C LYS A 81 -0.93 -7.99 -2.44
N THR A 82 -0.50 -6.76 -2.75
CA THR A 82 -1.13 -5.89 -3.74
C THR A 82 -0.65 -6.15 -5.17
N GLU A 83 0.25 -7.12 -5.35
CA GLU A 83 0.90 -7.42 -6.63
C GLU A 83 1.52 -6.19 -7.31
N ALA A 84 1.97 -5.21 -6.51
CA ALA A 84 2.44 -3.92 -7.01
C ALA A 84 3.67 -4.07 -7.94
N TYR A 85 4.43 -5.17 -7.79
CA TYR A 85 5.54 -5.55 -8.66
C TYR A 85 5.15 -5.83 -10.12
N LYS A 86 3.87 -6.04 -10.42
CA LYS A 86 3.38 -6.19 -11.80
C LYS A 86 3.30 -4.84 -12.54
N TYR A 87 3.41 -3.73 -11.81
CA TYR A 87 3.25 -2.39 -12.36
C TYR A 87 4.58 -1.64 -12.37
N LYS A 88 4.76 -0.81 -13.40
CA LYS A 88 5.90 0.12 -13.47
C LYS A 88 5.47 1.47 -12.92
N LEU A 89 6.18 1.95 -11.90
CA LEU A 89 6.00 3.30 -11.38
C LEU A 89 6.24 4.33 -12.47
N THR A 90 5.30 5.26 -12.61
CA THR A 90 5.40 6.42 -13.50
C THR A 90 5.40 7.69 -12.67
N PRO A 91 6.18 8.71 -13.05
CA PRO A 91 6.29 9.94 -12.26
C PRO A 91 4.98 10.76 -12.26
N GLU A 92 4.14 10.58 -13.28
CA GLU A 92 2.86 11.26 -13.38
C GLU A 92 1.81 10.40 -14.09
N LEU A 93 0.55 10.70 -13.80
CA LEU A 93 -0.60 10.25 -14.57
C LEU A 93 -0.70 11.06 -15.87
N LYS A 94 -0.54 10.41 -17.02
CA LYS A 94 -0.63 11.07 -18.33
C LYS A 94 -2.07 11.18 -18.81
N THR A 95 -2.45 12.31 -19.40
CA THR A 95 -3.80 12.55 -19.94
C THR A 95 -4.18 11.57 -21.04
N ASN A 96 -3.23 11.19 -21.90
CA ASN A 96 -3.45 10.21 -22.96
C ASN A 96 -3.81 8.80 -22.45
N ILE A 97 -3.40 8.44 -21.23
CA ILE A 97 -3.80 7.19 -20.59
C ILE A 97 -5.28 7.28 -20.23
N LEU A 98 -5.70 8.39 -19.62
CA LEU A 98 -7.11 8.64 -19.28
C LEU A 98 -7.99 8.69 -20.52
N GLU A 99 -7.56 9.38 -21.58
CA GLU A 99 -8.27 9.42 -22.86
C GLU A 99 -8.54 8.02 -23.40
N LYS A 100 -7.49 7.18 -23.49
CA LYS A 100 -7.63 5.79 -23.95
C LYS A 100 -8.56 4.98 -23.06
N LEU A 101 -8.47 5.13 -21.74
CA LEU A 101 -9.33 4.43 -20.79
C LEU A 101 -10.80 4.81 -20.98
N ILE A 102 -11.10 6.11 -21.09
CA ILE A 102 -12.46 6.60 -21.29
C ILE A 102 -13.02 6.15 -22.64
N ILE A 103 -12.25 6.28 -23.73
CA ILE A 103 -12.67 5.83 -25.06
C ILE A 103 -13.00 4.33 -25.04
N ASN A 104 -12.11 3.52 -24.44
CA ASN A 104 -12.30 2.07 -24.37
C ASN A 104 -13.53 1.70 -23.54
N TYR A 105 -13.74 2.37 -22.40
CA TYR A 105 -14.90 2.15 -21.54
C TYR A 105 -16.22 2.51 -22.26
N GLU A 106 -16.30 3.69 -22.87
CA GLU A 106 -17.50 4.12 -23.60
C GLU A 106 -17.80 3.22 -24.81
N PHE A 107 -16.77 2.71 -25.47
CA PHE A 107 -16.93 1.78 -26.58
C PHE A 107 -17.41 0.41 -26.11
N GLN A 108 -16.84 -0.14 -25.02
CA GLN A 108 -17.17 -1.48 -24.53
C GLN A 108 -18.49 -1.54 -23.78
N ASP A 109 -18.70 -0.63 -22.82
CA ASP A 109 -19.83 -0.67 -21.90
C ASP A 109 -21.05 0.05 -22.48
N ASN A 110 -20.84 1.21 -23.10
CA ASN A 110 -21.93 2.08 -23.58
C ASN A 110 -22.19 1.96 -25.10
N LYS A 111 -21.34 1.22 -25.84
CA LYS A 111 -21.39 1.09 -27.31
C LYS A 111 -21.40 2.45 -28.03
N LYS A 112 -20.70 3.43 -27.47
CA LYS A 112 -20.62 4.80 -28.00
C LYS A 112 -19.21 5.12 -28.45
N SER A 113 -19.10 5.77 -29.61
CA SER A 113 -17.86 6.45 -29.98
C SER A 113 -17.85 7.80 -29.27
N TYR A 114 -17.04 7.92 -28.22
CA TYR A 114 -16.89 9.13 -27.43
C TYR A 114 -15.42 9.53 -27.36
N TYR A 115 -15.14 10.81 -27.59
CA TYR A 115 -13.80 11.37 -27.49
C TYR A 115 -13.81 12.46 -26.41
N PRO A 116 -13.14 12.24 -25.26
CA PRO A 116 -13.14 13.21 -24.19
C PRO A 116 -12.35 14.47 -24.59
N SER A 117 -12.88 15.64 -24.27
CA SER A 117 -12.17 16.92 -24.44
C SER A 117 -10.97 17.02 -23.51
N LEU A 118 -9.94 17.79 -23.89
CA LEU A 118 -8.73 18.03 -23.08
C LEU A 118 -9.06 18.61 -21.68
N GLU A 119 -10.09 19.45 -21.60
CA GLU A 119 -10.54 20.05 -20.34
C GLU A 119 -11.08 18.98 -19.38
N TYR A 120 -11.90 18.06 -19.89
CA TYR A 120 -12.44 16.94 -19.12
C TYR A 120 -11.33 16.02 -18.60
N THR A 121 -10.37 15.65 -19.46
CA THR A 121 -9.26 14.76 -19.08
C THR A 121 -8.31 15.43 -18.08
N THR A 122 -8.13 16.75 -18.17
CA THR A 122 -7.36 17.54 -17.20
C THR A 122 -8.04 17.59 -15.84
N ILE A 123 -9.36 17.85 -15.79
CA ILE A 123 -10.12 17.85 -14.53
C ILE A 123 -10.07 16.45 -13.89
N LEU A 124 -10.26 15.40 -14.68
CA LEU A 124 -10.21 14.03 -14.18
C LEU A 124 -8.81 13.66 -13.65
N LYS A 125 -7.73 14.04 -14.35
CA LYS A 125 -6.36 13.88 -13.86
C LYS A 125 -6.18 14.55 -12.50
N ASN A 126 -6.66 15.78 -12.36
CA ASN A 126 -6.55 16.53 -11.11
C ASN A 126 -7.39 15.90 -9.98
N LEU A 127 -8.60 15.40 -10.27
CA LEU A 127 -9.44 14.71 -9.30
C LEU A 127 -8.78 13.42 -8.80
N ILE A 128 -8.22 12.61 -9.70
CA ILE A 128 -7.50 11.38 -9.33
C ILE A 128 -6.28 11.71 -8.47
N ASN A 129 -5.50 12.72 -8.87
CA ASN A 129 -4.35 13.17 -8.07
C ASN A 129 -4.79 13.67 -6.69
N PHE A 130 -5.89 14.43 -6.60
CA PHE A 130 -6.45 14.87 -5.32
C PHE A 130 -6.84 13.68 -4.44
N TYR A 131 -7.63 12.74 -4.99
CA TYR A 131 -8.05 11.54 -4.28
C TYR A 131 -6.86 10.77 -3.71
N CYS A 132 -5.86 10.48 -4.54
CA CYS A 132 -4.65 9.75 -4.14
C CYS A 132 -3.80 10.47 -3.08
N ASN A 133 -3.95 11.79 -2.92
CA ASN A 133 -3.23 12.58 -1.92
C ASN A 133 -4.14 13.05 -0.75
N SER A 134 -5.37 12.53 -0.67
CA SER A 134 -6.33 12.87 0.37
C SER A 134 -6.48 11.74 1.38
N ASN A 135 -6.99 12.06 2.58
CA ASN A 135 -7.42 11.06 3.57
C ASN A 135 -8.84 10.53 3.30
N LEU A 136 -9.44 10.88 2.15
CA LEU A 136 -10.78 10.45 1.76
C LEU A 136 -10.70 9.09 1.07
N ILE A 137 -11.50 8.15 1.55
CA ILE A 137 -11.50 6.77 1.07
C ILE A 137 -12.67 6.52 0.12
N GLU A 138 -13.83 7.12 0.40
CA GLU A 138 -15.05 6.93 -0.37
C GLU A 138 -15.04 7.79 -1.65
N LEU A 139 -15.48 7.19 -2.76
CA LEU A 139 -15.68 7.87 -4.03
C LEU A 139 -17.10 8.48 -4.07
N ASP A 140 -17.33 9.51 -3.26
CA ASP A 140 -18.65 10.08 -2.99
C ASP A 140 -18.76 11.59 -3.28
N LEU A 141 -19.91 12.19 -2.95
CA LEU A 141 -20.13 13.63 -3.10
C LEU A 141 -19.20 14.46 -2.22
N LYS A 142 -18.81 13.96 -1.05
CA LYS A 142 -17.90 14.66 -0.13
C LYS A 142 -16.52 14.82 -0.77
N LEU A 143 -16.01 13.80 -1.45
CA LEU A 143 -14.78 13.89 -2.24
C LEU A 143 -14.86 15.02 -3.28
N LEU A 144 -15.97 15.10 -4.01
CA LEU A 144 -16.17 16.11 -5.03
C LEU A 144 -16.28 17.53 -4.44
N GLU A 145 -16.93 17.68 -3.29
CA GLU A 145 -17.01 18.96 -2.57
C GLU A 145 -15.65 19.44 -2.08
N GLU A 146 -14.87 18.56 -1.47
CA GLU A 146 -13.52 18.90 -1.00
C GLU A 146 -12.57 19.21 -2.15
N PHE A 147 -12.65 18.45 -3.25
CA PHE A 147 -11.89 18.73 -4.48
C PHE A 147 -12.20 20.12 -5.05
N LYS A 148 -13.49 20.52 -5.05
CA LYS A 148 -13.96 21.83 -5.51
C LYS A 148 -13.51 22.98 -4.59
N LYS A 149 -13.42 22.75 -3.27
CA LYS A 149 -12.96 23.78 -2.32
C LYS A 149 -11.48 24.08 -2.48
N GLN A 150 -10.66 23.05 -2.72
CA GLN A 150 -9.20 23.19 -2.72
C GLN A 150 -8.65 23.77 -4.02
N ASN A 151 -9.34 23.53 -5.12
CA ASN A 151 -8.98 24.08 -6.41
C ASN A 151 -9.90 25.26 -6.71
N ASP A 152 -9.32 26.41 -6.99
CA ASP A 152 -10.02 27.62 -7.46
C ASP A 152 -10.52 27.44 -8.92
N PHE A 153 -11.23 26.33 -9.17
CA PHE A 153 -11.79 25.94 -10.47
C PHE A 153 -12.94 26.84 -10.91
N GLY A 154 -13.44 27.70 -10.03
CA GLY A 154 -14.60 28.56 -10.27
C GLY A 154 -14.45 29.37 -11.55
N VAL A 155 -13.35 30.12 -11.69
CA VAL A 155 -13.21 31.09 -12.79
C VAL A 155 -13.01 30.40 -14.15
N LYS A 156 -12.10 29.41 -14.24
CA LYS A 156 -11.81 28.73 -15.52
C LYS A 156 -12.94 27.80 -15.99
N ILE A 157 -13.61 27.09 -15.08
CA ILE A 157 -14.74 26.23 -15.46
C ILE A 157 -15.97 27.07 -15.84
N LEU A 158 -16.26 28.16 -15.12
CA LEU A 158 -17.36 29.07 -15.49
C LEU A 158 -17.13 29.71 -16.87
N ASP A 159 -15.91 30.13 -17.19
CA ASP A 159 -15.58 30.66 -18.53
C ASP A 159 -15.76 29.63 -19.65
N ILE A 160 -15.40 28.37 -19.39
CA ILE A 160 -15.51 27.28 -20.38
C ILE A 160 -16.98 26.85 -20.57
N LEU A 161 -17.75 26.74 -19.49
CA LEU A 161 -19.19 26.42 -19.56
C LEU A 161 -19.98 27.56 -20.24
N ASN A 162 -19.60 28.81 -19.99
CA ASN A 162 -20.21 29.97 -20.66
C ASN A 162 -19.84 30.07 -22.14
N LYS A 163 -18.65 29.61 -22.55
CA LYS A 163 -18.28 29.50 -23.98
C LYS A 163 -19.15 28.49 -24.74
N LYS A 164 -19.52 27.36 -24.15
CA LYS A 164 -20.44 26.39 -24.79
C LYS A 164 -21.87 26.92 -24.97
N ARG A 165 -22.31 27.88 -24.14
CA ARG A 165 -23.64 28.53 -24.28
C ARG A 165 -23.73 29.58 -25.38
N LYS A 166 -22.61 30.08 -25.91
CA LYS A 166 -22.60 31.11 -26.98
C LYS A 166 -22.62 30.54 -28.41
N ASN A 167 -22.53 29.22 -28.57
CA ASN A 167 -22.48 28.55 -29.87
C ASN A 167 -23.79 27.80 -30.22
N TYR A 168 -24.92 28.21 -29.62
CA TYR A 168 -26.27 27.81 -30.01
C TYR A 168 -27.11 29.07 -30.23
#